data_AF-A0A0M8ZRY3-F1
#
_entry.id   AF-A0A0M8ZRY3-F1
#
_cell.length_a   1.000
_cell.length_b   1.000
_cell.length_c   1.000
_cell.angle_alpha   90.00
_cell.angle_beta   90.00
_cell.angle_gamma   90.00
#
_symmetry.space_group_name_H-M   'P 1'
#
loop_
_entity.id
_entity.type
_entity.pdbx_description
1 polymer ?
#
loop_
_entity_poly.entity_id
_entity_poly.type
_entity_poly.pdbx_seq_one_letter_code
_entity_poly.pdbx_strand_id
1 'polypeptide(L)'
;MITTILFFLFLLTSLHYVILHYGRFGKLINLLPGPRILPIFGNIHHLQISLSKFWSLLEQMNIQYYPIYKLWTFWNAYVQIQHPDDFEIYDIAYSSQFLLV
;
A
#
# COMPACT_ATOMS: atom_id res chain seq x y z
N MET A 1 -8.90 -11.54 -35.51
CA MET A 1 -8.89 -10.11 -35.15
C MET A 1 -9.03 -9.91 -33.65
N ILE A 2 -10.13 -10.33 -32.99
CA ILE A 2 -10.31 -10.17 -31.53
C ILE A 2 -9.21 -10.88 -30.73
N THR A 3 -8.90 -12.13 -31.06
CA THR A 3 -7.83 -12.91 -30.41
C THR A 3 -6.47 -12.23 -30.53
N THR A 4 -6.17 -11.68 -31.71
CA THR A 4 -4.96 -10.89 -31.98
C THR A 4 -4.89 -9.66 -31.09
N ILE A 5 -5.99 -8.91 -30.95
CA ILE A 5 -6.06 -7.72 -30.08
C ILE A 5 -5.82 -8.10 -28.62
N LEU A 6 -6.49 -9.15 -28.12
CA LEU A 6 -6.32 -9.63 -26.75
C LEU A 6 -4.88 -10.06 -26.46
N PHE A 7 -4.23 -10.73 -27.41
CA PHE A 7 -2.84 -11.14 -27.29
C PHE A 7 -1.90 -9.93 -27.14
N PHE A 8 -2.08 -8.88 -27.97
CA PHE A 8 -1.27 -7.67 -27.86
C PHE A 8 -1.54 -6.89 -26.57
N LEU A 9 -2.80 -6.81 -26.11
CA LEU A 9 -3.13 -6.20 -24.82
C LEU A 9 -2.46 -6.93 -23.65
N PHE A 10 -2.48 -8.26 -23.68
CA PHE A 10 -1.80 -9.08 -22.68
C PHE A 10 -0.28 -8.84 -22.69
N LEU A 11 0.34 -8.83 -23.86
CA LEU A 11 1.77 -8.54 -24.00
C LEU A 11 2.13 -7.14 -23.48
N LEU A 12 1.36 -6.12 -23.86
CA LEU A 12 1.60 -4.73 -23.43
C LEU A 12 1.47 -4.59 -21.92
N THR A 13 0.43 -5.20 -21.33
CA THR A 13 0.18 -5.17 -19.88
C THR A 13 1.28 -5.91 -19.12
N SER A 14 1.70 -7.07 -19.62
CA SER A 14 2.81 -7.85 -19.04
C SER A 14 4.12 -7.07 -19.10
N LEU A 15 4.44 -6.46 -20.25
CA LEU A 15 5.63 -5.63 -20.40
C LEU A 15 5.61 -4.42 -19.46
N HIS A 16 4.47 -3.72 -19.38
CA HIS A 16 4.28 -2.60 -18.46
C HIS A 16 4.50 -3.02 -17.00
N TYR A 17 3.94 -4.16 -16.60
CA TYR A 17 4.14 -4.72 -15.25
C TYR A 17 5.62 -5.00 -14.97
N VAL A 18 6.33 -5.62 -15.92
CA VAL A 18 7.77 -5.90 -15.78
C VAL A 18 8.57 -4.61 -15.61
N ILE A 19 8.33 -3.61 -16.47
CA ILE A 19 9.04 -2.33 -16.41
C ILE A 19 8.80 -1.63 -15.06
N LEU A 20 7.55 -1.63 -14.59
CA LEU A 20 7.17 -0.95 -13.36
C LEU A 20 7.80 -1.57 -12.12
N HIS A 21 7.70 -2.90 -11.95
CA HIS A 21 8.14 -3.57 -10.72
C HIS A 21 9.60 -4.01 -10.72
N TYR A 22 10.19 -4.26 -11.89
CA TYR A 22 11.59 -4.69 -12.02
C TYR A 22 12.53 -3.56 -12.51
N GLY A 23 11.99 -2.38 -12.80
CA GLY A 23 12.76 -1.15 -12.96
C GLY A 23 13.44 -0.72 -11.65
N ARG A 24 14.29 0.31 -11.73
CA ARG A 24 15.06 0.79 -10.56
C ARG A 24 14.15 1.21 -9.41
N PHE A 25 13.11 1.99 -9.70
CA PHE A 25 12.14 2.46 -8.71
C PHE A 25 11.33 1.29 -8.11
N GLY A 26 10.75 0.44 -8.95
CA GLY A 26 9.98 -0.73 -8.49
C GLY A 26 10.79 -1.66 -7.59
N LYS A 27 12.06 -1.92 -7.94
CA LYS A 27 12.98 -2.70 -7.10
C LYS A 27 13.19 -2.06 -5.73
N LEU A 28 13.43 -0.75 -5.67
CA LEU A 28 13.62 -0.03 -4.41
C LEU A 28 12.37 -0.10 -3.53
N ILE A 29 11.19 0.21 -4.09
CA ILE A 29 9.93 0.10 -3.36
C ILE A 29 9.70 -1.36 -2.93
N ASN A 30 10.01 -2.33 -3.77
CA ASN A 30 9.81 -3.74 -3.46
C ASN A 30 10.72 -4.27 -2.33
N LEU A 31 11.75 -3.53 -1.91
CA LEU A 31 12.54 -3.85 -0.71
C LEU A 31 11.80 -3.53 0.59
N LEU A 32 10.89 -2.55 0.58
CA LEU A 32 10.11 -2.19 1.77
C LEU A 32 9.18 -3.36 2.15
N PRO A 33 8.92 -3.57 3.45
CA PRO A 33 7.94 -4.56 3.87
C PRO A 33 6.54 -4.10 3.46
N GLY A 34 5.60 -5.04 3.40
CA GLY A 34 4.22 -4.75 3.06
C GLY A 34 3.45 -5.99 2.59
N PRO A 35 2.13 -5.84 2.42
CA PRO A 35 1.25 -6.91 1.96
C PRO A 35 1.62 -7.43 0.56
N ARG A 36 1.29 -8.71 0.32
CA ARG A 36 1.52 -9.34 -0.99
C ARG A 36 0.78 -8.60 -2.09
N ILE A 37 1.50 -8.31 -3.16
CA ILE A 37 1.06 -7.53 -4.31
C ILE A 37 0.50 -8.51 -5.34
N LEU A 38 -0.74 -8.31 -5.79
CA LEU A 38 -1.26 -9.02 -6.96
C LEU A 38 -0.73 -8.36 -8.24
N PRO A 39 -0.43 -9.14 -9.29
CA PRO A 39 -0.10 -8.56 -10.58
C PRO A 39 -1.19 -7.60 -11.05
N ILE A 40 -0.79 -6.45 -11.60
CA ILE A 40 -1.66 -5.39 -12.15
C ILE A 40 -2.51 -4.66 -11.10
N PHE A 41 -3.15 -5.33 -10.14
CA PHE A 41 -4.04 -4.69 -9.17
C PHE A 41 -3.33 -4.23 -7.90
N GLY A 42 -2.15 -4.78 -7.61
CA GLY A 42 -1.45 -4.56 -6.37
C GLY A 42 -2.27 -5.00 -5.15
N ASN A 43 -2.42 -4.09 -4.19
CA ASN A 43 -3.10 -4.32 -2.91
C ASN A 43 -4.53 -3.80 -2.90
N ILE A 44 -5.10 -3.41 -4.05
CA ILE A 44 -6.47 -2.86 -4.13
C ILE A 44 -7.51 -3.77 -3.48
N HIS A 45 -7.34 -5.09 -3.61
CA HIS A 45 -8.25 -6.06 -2.99
C HIS A 45 -8.34 -5.91 -1.45
N HIS A 46 -7.28 -5.45 -0.79
CA HIS A 46 -7.30 -5.13 0.64
C HIS A 46 -8.01 -3.80 0.92
N LEU A 47 -8.01 -2.86 -0.04
CA LEU A 47 -8.54 -1.51 0.11
C LEU A 47 -10.03 -1.40 -0.28
N GLN A 48 -10.64 -2.48 -0.81
CA GLN A 48 -12.07 -2.57 -1.13
C GLN A 48 -12.93 -2.79 0.12
N ILE A 49 -12.82 -1.88 1.09
CA ILE A 49 -13.58 -1.89 2.34
C ILE A 49 -14.27 -0.55 2.57
N SER A 50 -15.27 -0.51 3.45
CA SER A 50 -15.93 0.74 3.80
C SER A 50 -14.94 1.73 4.40
N LEU A 51 -15.16 3.03 4.19
CA LEU A 51 -14.28 4.08 4.72
C LEU A 51 -14.10 3.99 6.24
N SER A 52 -15.15 3.56 6.97
CA SER A 52 -15.08 3.32 8.41
C SER A 52 -14.10 2.22 8.81
N LYS A 53 -13.94 1.17 8.00
CA LYS A 53 -13.03 0.06 8.24
C LYS A 53 -11.64 0.31 7.65
N PHE A 54 -11.54 1.26 6.71
CA PHE A 54 -10.28 1.63 6.08
C PHE A 54 -9.24 2.12 7.09
N TRP A 55 -9.66 2.98 8.02
CA TRP A 55 -8.78 3.47 9.09
C TRP A 55 -8.26 2.35 9.98
N SER A 56 -9.13 1.43 10.40
CA SER A 56 -8.73 0.26 11.20
C SER A 56 -7.80 -0.67 10.44
N LEU A 57 -7.99 -0.84 9.12
CA LEU A 57 -7.06 -1.61 8.30
C LEU A 57 -5.68 -0.93 8.26
N LEU A 58 -5.64 0.39 8.04
CA LEU A 58 -4.38 1.13 8.05
C LEU A 58 -3.68 1.02 9.40
N GLU A 59 -4.41 1.14 10.51
CA GLU A 59 -3.88 0.93 11.86
C GLU A 59 -3.29 -0.47 12.05
N GLN A 60 -3.97 -1.51 11.59
CA GLN A 60 -3.44 -2.88 11.63
C GLN A 60 -2.16 -3.02 10.80
N MET A 61 -2.12 -2.42 9.62
CA MET A 61 -0.93 -2.45 8.74
C MET A 61 0.24 -1.67 9.34
N ASN A 62 -0.05 -0.53 9.96
CA ASN A 62 0.91 0.30 10.68
C ASN A 62 1.58 -0.50 11.81
N ILE A 63 0.79 -1.20 12.63
CA ILE A 63 1.31 -2.07 13.70
C ILE A 63 2.11 -3.24 13.11
N GLN A 64 1.60 -3.87 12.04
CA GLN A 64 2.20 -5.07 11.46
C GLN A 64 3.54 -4.81 10.75
N TYR A 65 3.65 -3.68 10.05
CA TYR A 65 4.80 -3.38 9.18
C TYR A 65 5.60 -2.16 9.65
N TYR A 66 5.43 -1.76 10.92
CA TYR A 66 6.20 -0.67 11.52
C TYR A 66 7.70 -0.80 11.23
N PRO A 67 8.42 0.30 10.93
CA PRO A 67 7.98 1.71 10.88
C PRO A 67 7.58 2.22 9.47
N ILE A 68 7.83 1.44 8.43
CA ILE A 68 7.65 1.87 7.03
C ILE A 68 7.16 0.70 6.21
N TYR A 69 6.13 0.92 5.40
CA TYR A 69 5.63 -0.11 4.50
C TYR A 69 5.16 0.44 3.16
N LYS A 70 5.11 -0.46 2.17
CA LYS A 70 4.63 -0.15 0.83
C LYS A 70 3.21 -0.65 0.60
N LEU A 71 2.48 0.08 -0.23
CA LEU A 71 1.27 -0.37 -0.91
C LEU A 71 1.41 -0.09 -2.39
N TRP A 72 0.92 -1.00 -3.21
CA TRP A 72 0.79 -0.79 -4.64
C TRP A 72 -0.67 -0.71 -5.04
N THR A 73 -1.04 0.27 -5.84
CA THR A 73 -2.35 0.30 -6.51
C THR A 73 -2.13 0.56 -7.99
N PHE A 74 -2.47 -0.41 -8.83
CA PHE A 74 -2.15 -0.37 -10.24
C PHE A 74 -0.68 -0.03 -10.50
N TRP A 75 -0.41 1.15 -11.05
CA TRP A 75 0.93 1.65 -11.35
C TRP A 75 1.55 2.53 -10.26
N ASN A 76 0.78 2.87 -9.22
CA ASN A 76 1.23 3.76 -8.16
C ASN A 76 1.74 2.99 -6.96
N ALA A 77 2.92 3.38 -6.47
CA ALA A 77 3.44 2.97 -5.18
C ALA A 77 3.16 4.05 -4.14
N TYR A 78 2.64 3.63 -2.99
CA TYR A 78 2.49 4.45 -1.80
C TYR A 78 3.43 3.90 -0.75
N VAL A 79 4.22 4.79 -0.14
CA VAL A 79 5.08 4.46 0.98
C VAL A 79 4.52 5.17 2.19
N GLN A 80 4.04 4.38 3.15
CA GLN A 80 3.59 4.90 4.42
C GLN A 80 4.76 4.87 5.39
N ILE A 81 5.07 6.03 5.96
CA ILE A 81 6.13 6.20 6.95
C ILE A 81 5.43 6.58 8.25
N GLN A 82 5.76 5.87 9.33
CA GLN A 82 5.36 6.25 10.67
C GLN A 82 6.59 6.56 11.49
N HIS A 83 6.62 7.77 12.07
CA HIS A 83 7.67 8.16 12.98
C HIS A 83 7.26 7.77 14.42
N PRO A 84 8.17 7.20 15.24
CA PRO A 84 7.88 6.91 16.65
C PRO A 84 7.34 8.12 17.41
N ASP A 85 7.87 9.31 17.14
CA ASP A 85 7.49 10.57 17.80
C ASP A 85 6.02 10.97 17.56
N ASP A 86 5.40 10.52 16.45
CA ASP A 86 4.01 10.84 16.16
C ASP A 86 3.05 10.15 17.15
N PHE A 87 3.41 8.95 17.66
CA PHE A 87 2.61 8.22 18.63
C PHE A 87 2.62 8.87 20.02
N GLU A 88 3.73 9.47 20.43
CA GLU A 88 3.86 10.13 21.73
C GLU A 88 2.91 11.33 21.84
N ILE A 89 2.70 12.05 20.73
CA ILE A 89 1.76 13.18 20.66
C ILE A 89 0.31 12.69 20.75
N TYR A 90 -0.05 11.58 20.09
CA TYR A 90 -1.40 11.01 20.20
C TYR A 90 -1.69 10.47 21.60
N ASP A 91 -0.75 9.78 22.24
CA ASP A 91 -0.94 9.22 23.58
C ASP A 91 -1.18 10.33 24.62
N ILE A 92 -0.43 11.44 24.54
CA ILE A 92 -0.64 12.62 25.39
C ILE A 92 -2.00 13.28 25.11
N ALA A 93 -2.42 13.39 23.84
CA ALA A 93 -3.71 13.98 23.47
C ALA A 93 -4.92 13.12 23.93
N TYR A 94 -4.81 11.80 23.85
CA TYR A 94 -5.86 10.88 24.33
C TYR A 94 -5.89 10.80 25.86
N SER A 95 -4.72 10.75 26.51
CA SER A 95 -4.59 10.79 27.97
C SER A 95 -5.17 12.07 28.57
N SER A 96 -4.91 13.23 27.96
CA SER A 96 -5.46 14.51 28.40
C SER A 96 -6.97 14.64 28.20
N GLN A 97 -7.55 13.99 27.18
CA GLN A 97 -9.00 13.91 27.01
C GLN A 97 -9.69 12.98 28.02
N PHE A 98 -9.01 11.91 28.45
CA PHE A 98 -9.52 10.99 29.48
C PHE A 98 -9.41 11.57 30.90
N LEU A 99 -8.44 12.46 31.16
CA LEU A 99 -8.28 13.15 32.45
C LEU A 99 -9.22 14.36 32.62
N LEU A 100 -10.01 14.71 31.59
CA LEU A 100 -10.98 15.81 31.61
C LEU A 100 -12.45 15.34 31.71
N VAL A 101 -12.68 14.06 32.02
CA VAL A 101 -14.00 13.47 32.37
C VAL A 101 -13.98 13.00 33.82
#